data_AF-A0A645GLI8-F1
#
_entry.id   AF-A0A645GLI8-F1
#
_cell.length_a   1.000
_cell.length_b   1.000
_cell.length_c   1.000
_cell.angle_alpha   90.00
_cell.angle_beta   90.00
_cell.angle_gamma   90.00
#
_symmetry.space_group_name_H-M   'P 1'
#
loop_
_entity.id
_entity.type
_entity.pdbx_description
1 polymer ?
#
loop_
_entity_poly.entity_id
_entity_poly.type
_entity_poly.pdbx_seq_one_letter_code
_entity_poly.pdbx_strand_id
1 'polypeptide(L)' 'MSLDKRNRKGKAVTLITGFAGTSEALETLGKLLKTRCGVGGSAKDGEIIVQGDHRQKVLEILQKEGYAKSRVI' A
#
# COMPACT_ATOMS: atom_id res chain seq x y z
N MET A 1 5.42 24.07 14.35
CA MET A 1 5.76 22.72 13.87
C MET A 1 4.70 21.76 14.39
N SER A 2 3.70 21.48 13.57
CA SER A 2 2.55 20.67 13.96
C SER A 2 2.94 19.20 13.97
N LEU A 3 3.18 18.64 15.16
CA LEU A 3 3.27 17.21 15.37
C LEU A 3 1.89 16.60 15.13
N ASP A 4 1.64 16.16 13.91
CA ASP A 4 0.46 15.38 13.58
C ASP A 4 0.68 13.93 14.07
N LYS A 5 0.62 13.75 15.39
CA LYS A 5 0.48 12.46 16.08
C LYS A 5 -0.95 11.94 15.86
N ARG A 6 -1.35 11.62 14.63
CA ARG A 6 -2.57 10.85 14.38
C ARG A 6 -2.23 9.36 14.33
N ASN A 7 -2.22 8.73 15.51
CA ASN A 7 -2.45 7.29 15.70
C ASN A 7 -1.59 6.27 14.91
N ARG A 8 -0.26 6.41 14.89
CA ARG A 8 0.62 5.26 14.58
C ARG A 8 1.56 5.04 15.76
N LYS A 9 1.17 4.16 16.70
CA LYS A 9 1.98 3.69 17.84
C LYS A 9 3.28 3.00 17.37
N GLY A 10 4.22 3.73 16.76
CA GLY A 10 5.51 3.21 16.30
C GLY A 10 5.44 2.05 15.29
N LYS A 11 4.26 1.68 14.78
CA LYS A 11 4.11 0.60 13.81
C LYS A 11 4.43 1.10 12.41
N ALA A 12 5.42 0.47 11.78
CA ALA A 12 5.70 0.67 10.37
C ALA A 12 4.45 0.42 9.54
N VAL A 13 4.26 1.21 8.50
CA VAL A 13 3.24 0.97 7.48
C VAL A 13 3.89 1.19 6.13
N THR A 14 3.40 0.47 5.13
CA THR A 14 3.85 0.57 3.74
C THR A 14 2.78 1.36 2.98
N LEU A 15 3.18 2.47 2.36
CA LEU A 15 2.30 3.28 1.53
C LEU A 15 2.61 3.00 0.06
N ILE A 16 1.61 2.68 -0.74
CA ILE A 16 1.74 2.52 -2.19
C ILE A 16 1.00 3.68 -2.84
N THR A 17 1.73 4.46 -3.63
CA THR A 17 1.25 5.66 -4.32
C THR A 17 1.70 5.64 -5.78
N GLY A 18 1.19 6.56 -6.59
CA GLY A 18 1.53 6.59 -8.03
C GLY A 18 0.95 5.41 -8.81
N PHE A 19 -0.14 4.82 -8.31
CA PHE A 19 -0.88 3.82 -9.04
C PHE A 19 -1.61 4.47 -10.22
N ALA A 20 -1.09 4.26 -11.43
CA ALA A 20 -1.67 4.80 -12.67
C ALA A 20 -2.68 3.83 -13.29
N GLY A 21 -3.72 3.48 -12.53
CA GLY A 21 -4.79 2.57 -12.96
C GLY A 21 -6.18 3.07 -12.56
N THR A 22 -7.20 2.25 -12.82
CA THR A 22 -8.58 2.55 -12.41
C THR A 22 -8.77 2.30 -10.92
N SER A 23 -9.78 2.94 -10.31
CA SER A 23 -10.15 2.72 -8.90
C SER A 23 -10.42 1.24 -8.60
N GLU A 24 -10.98 0.51 -9.57
CA GLU A 24 -11.26 -0.92 -9.46
C GLU A 24 -9.98 -1.77 -9.36
N ALA A 25 -8.95 -1.42 -10.16
CA ALA A 25 -7.64 -2.05 -10.09
C ALA A 25 -6.90 -1.67 -8.79
N LEU A 26 -7.08 -0.43 -8.30
CA LEU A 26 -6.55 0.00 -7.00
C LEU A 26 -7.17 -0.81 -5.85
N GLU A 27 -8.48 -1.00 -5.84
CA GLU A 27 -9.17 -1.80 -4.83
C GLU A 27 -8.77 -3.28 -4.90
N THR A 28 -8.65 -3.82 -6.12
CA THR A 28 -8.21 -5.19 -6.35
C THR A 28 -6.79 -5.40 -5.84
N LEU A 29 -5.87 -4.51 -6.22
CA LEU A 29 -4.49 -4.51 -5.75
C LEU A 29 -4.43 -4.35 -4.23
N GLY A 30 -5.21 -3.44 -3.66
CA GLY A 30 -5.28 -3.22 -2.22
C GLY A 30 -5.77 -4.46 -1.45
N LYS A 31 -6.79 -5.16 -1.96
CA LYS A 31 -7.25 -6.44 -1.41
C LYS A 31 -6.16 -7.51 -1.55
N LEU A 32 -5.53 -7.61 -2.71
CA LEU A 32 -4.49 -8.60 -2.97
C LEU A 32 -3.27 -8.40 -2.06
N LEU A 33 -2.78 -7.17 -1.91
CA LEU A 33 -1.68 -6.83 -1.02
C LEU A 33 -2.01 -7.16 0.44
N LYS A 34 -3.23 -6.84 0.89
CA LYS A 34 -3.70 -7.20 2.24
C LYS A 34 -3.74 -8.71 2.46
N THR A 35 -4.34 -9.46 1.54
CA THR A 35 -4.42 -10.92 1.60
C THR A 35 -3.04 -11.57 1.59
N ARG A 36 -2.14 -11.10 0.71
CA ARG A 36 -0.77 -11.63 0.60
C ARG A 36 0.09 -11.29 1.80
N CYS A 37 -0.08 -10.10 2.38
CA CYS A 37 0.67 -9.67 3.55
C CYS A 37 0.04 -10.18 4.85
N GLY A 38 -1.23 -10.59 4.85
CA GLY A 38 -1.95 -11.02 6.05
C GLY A 38 -2.19 -9.87 7.04
N VAL A 39 -2.24 -8.64 6.54
CA VAL A 39 -2.29 -7.42 7.36
C VAL A 39 -3.48 -6.55 6.99
N GLY A 40 -3.88 -5.71 7.94
CA GLY A 40 -4.88 -4.68 7.73
C GLY A 40 -4.38 -3.56 6.83
N GLY A 41 -5.31 -2.88 6.15
CA GLY A 41 -4.99 -1.79 5.24
C GLY A 41 -6.20 -1.21 4.52
N SER A 42 -6.00 -0.10 3.83
CA SER A 42 -7.06 0.65 3.16
C SER A 42 -6.57 1.13 1.80
N ALA A 43 -7.41 1.04 0.77
CA ALA A 43 -7.17 1.64 -0.54
C ALA A 43 -8.13 2.82 -0.67
N LYS A 44 -7.61 4.04 -0.84
CA LYS A 44 -8.41 5.26 -0.95
C LYS A 44 -7.65 6.33 -1.72
N ASP A 45 -8.36 7.17 -2.46
CA ASP A 45 -7.79 8.36 -3.12
C ASP A 45 -6.59 8.05 -4.06
N GLY A 46 -6.56 6.85 -4.66
CA GLY A 46 -5.45 6.43 -5.52
C GLY A 46 -4.21 5.93 -4.77
N GLU A 47 -4.33 5.72 -3.46
CA GLU A 47 -3.25 5.25 -2.59
C GLU A 47 -3.68 3.98 -1.84
N ILE A 48 -2.73 3.11 -1.55
CA ILE A 48 -2.95 1.90 -0.76
C ILE A 48 -2.06 1.95 0.48
N ILE A 49 -2.66 1.82 1.65
CA ILE A 49 -1.99 1.77 2.94
C ILE A 49 -2.04 0.35 3.46
N VAL A 50 -0.88 -0.21 3.78
CA VAL A 50 -0.72 -1.57 4.31
C VAL A 50 0.00 -1.48 5.66
N GLN A 51 -0.53 -2.12 6.69
CA GLN A 51 0.14 -2.15 8.00
C GLN A 51 1.36 -3.08 7.97
N GLY A 52 2.48 -2.65 8.57
CA GLY A 52 3.75 -3.38 8.55
C GLY A 52 4.76 -2.84 7.53
N ASP A 53 6.03 -3.25 7.68
CA ASP A 53 7.07 -3.05 6.68
C ASP A 53 7.08 -4.27 5.74
N HIS A 54 6.26 -4.20 4.70
CA HIS A 54 6.15 -5.24 3.68
C HIS A 54 6.60 -4.72 2.32
N ARG A 55 7.42 -3.66 2.30
CA ARG A 55 7.84 -2.98 1.07
C ARG A 55 8.38 -3.94 0.03
N GLN A 56 9.22 -4.89 0.44
CA GLN A 56 9.83 -5.87 -0.45
C GLN A 56 8.80 -6.85 -1.06
N LYS A 57 7.91 -7.38 -0.22
CA LYS A 57 6.82 -8.28 -0.64
C LYS A 57 5.82 -7.58 -1.55
N VAL A 58 5.47 -6.33 -1.22
CA VAL A 58 4.62 -5.45 -2.02
C VAL A 58 5.27 -5.18 -3.37
N LEU A 59 6.56 -4.88 -3.41
CA LEU A 59 7.33 -4.68 -4.65
C LEU A 59 7.30 -5.92 -5.54
N GLU A 60 7.54 -7.11 -5.00
CA GLU A 60 7.47 -8.36 -5.76
C GLU A 60 6.07 -8.60 -6.35
N ILE A 61 5.01 -8.33 -5.56
CA ILE A 61 3.62 -8.45 -6.03
C ILE A 61 3.35 -7.44 -7.14
N LEU A 62 3.73 -6.17 -6.95
CA LEU A 62 3.57 -5.13 -7.96
C LEU A 62 4.31 -5.50 -9.25
N GLN A 63 5.52 -6.05 -9.17
CA GLN A 63 6.25 -6.53 -10.34
C GLN A 63 5.55 -7.71 -11.02
N LYS A 64 5.04 -8.68 -10.26
CA LYS A 64 4.29 -9.84 -10.79
C LYS A 64 2.98 -9.44 -11.48
N GLU A 65 2.28 -8.46 -10.93
CA GLU A 65 1.04 -7.92 -11.47
C GLU A 65 1.27 -6.90 -12.61
N GLY A 66 2.53 -6.57 -12.93
CA GLY A 66 2.88 -5.60 -13.99
C GLY A 66 2.79 -4.12 -13.59
N TYR A 67 2.56 -3.83 -12.30
CA TYR A 67 2.47 -2.49 -11.74
C TYR A 67 3.84 -1.89 -11.34
N ALA A 68 4.86 -2.10 -12.17
CA ALA A 68 6.24 -1.64 -11.91
C ALA A 68 6.41 -0.12 -11.78
N LYS A 69 5.41 0.67 -12.22
CA LYS A 69 5.42 2.15 -12.11
C LYS A 69 4.94 2.68 -10.75
N SER A 70 4.37 1.82 -9.91
CA SER A 70 3.86 2.22 -8.59
C SER A 70 5.02 2.49 -7.63
N ARG A 71 4.94 3.56 -6.85
CA ARG A 71 5.96 3.91 -5.85
C ARG A 71 5.54 3.41 -4.48
N VAL A 72 6.44 2.70 -3.81
CA VAL A 72 6.27 2.25 -2.43
C VAL A 72 7.10 3.16 -1.51
N ILE A 73 6.46 3.73 -0.49
CA ILE A 73 7.02 4.68 0.47
C ILE A 73 6.95 4.10 1.89
#